data_AF-Q187Z8-F1
#
_entry.id   AF-Q187Z8-F1
#
_cell.length_a   1.000
_cell.length_b   1.000
_cell.length_c   1.000
_cell.angle_alpha   90.00
_cell.angle_beta   90.00
_cell.angle_gamma   90.00
#
_symmetry.space_group_name_H-M   'P 1'
#
loop_
_entity.id
_entity.type
_entity.pdbx_description
1 polymer ?
#
loop_
_entity_poly.entity_id
_entity_poly.type
_entity_poly.pdbx_seq_one_letter_code
_entity_poly.pdbx_strand_id
1 'polypeptide(L)'
;MKKIILALTTFLLAISLTACSSAKPEDTIDSFFNSAKKFDFEGMNKVMENNDEKYKDILKELDTKDPNAQYVLDYLKQNASKITYTIKDSEVKGDKATIKVECKFIDSTPLLQEIVAEAFTKMIGMSFSGQDLTDEKTTEMLVSIMKEKQKSVKETYVTKNVEFECSKKDNKWIISSVNDAVADVLLSNLVTAGQEFSNSMNTLE
;
A
#
# COMPACT_ATOMS: atom_id res chain seq x y z
N MET A 1 49.03 -44.56 11.45
CA MET A 1 49.07 -43.31 10.64
C MET A 1 48.00 -43.22 9.54
N LYS A 2 47.23 -44.27 9.20
CA LYS A 2 46.17 -44.20 8.16
C LYS A 2 44.78 -43.77 8.65
N LYS A 3 44.52 -43.76 9.97
CA LYS A 3 43.21 -43.36 10.55
C LYS A 3 43.10 -41.87 10.90
N ILE A 4 44.23 -41.15 10.97
CA ILE A 4 44.27 -39.71 11.29
C ILE A 4 44.15 -38.85 10.01
N ILE A 5 44.64 -39.38 8.87
CA ILE A 5 44.58 -38.68 7.57
C ILE A 5 43.15 -38.63 7.01
N LEU A 6 42.32 -39.64 7.32
CA LEU A 6 40.92 -39.70 6.87
C LEU A 6 39.97 -38.78 7.67
N ALA A 7 40.35 -38.42 8.90
CA ALA A 7 39.58 -37.51 9.76
C ALA A 7 39.88 -36.03 9.48
N LEU A 8 41.08 -35.70 8.98
CA LEU A 8 41.41 -34.32 8.56
C LEU A 8 40.82 -33.95 7.19
N THR A 9 40.55 -34.92 6.32
CA THR A 9 39.94 -34.67 5.00
C THR A 9 38.41 -34.48 5.07
N THR A 10 37.75 -34.92 6.15
CA THR A 10 36.32 -34.70 6.37
C THR A 10 36.01 -33.40 7.12
N PHE A 11 36.99 -32.77 7.76
CA PHE A 11 36.79 -31.48 8.45
C PHE A 11 36.96 -30.26 7.53
N LEU A 12 37.63 -30.41 6.38
CA LEU A 12 37.81 -29.34 5.39
C LEU A 12 36.66 -29.18 4.37
N LEU A 13 35.68 -30.09 4.38
CA LEU A 13 34.49 -30.03 3.50
C LEU A 13 33.24 -29.49 4.20
N ALA A 14 33.34 -29.12 5.48
CA ALA A 14 32.22 -28.56 6.25
C ALA A 14 32.22 -27.02 6.33
N ILE A 15 33.14 -26.32 5.64
CA ILE A 15 33.22 -24.84 5.65
C ILE A 15 32.73 -24.23 4.33
N SER A 16 32.43 -25.02 3.30
CA SER A 16 31.78 -24.48 2.09
C SER A 16 30.27 -24.37 2.32
N LEU A 17 29.80 -23.13 2.42
CA LEU A 17 28.39 -22.69 2.46
C LEU A 17 27.77 -22.49 3.86
N THR A 18 28.48 -21.81 4.78
CA THR A 18 27.79 -20.63 5.33
C THR A 18 27.82 -19.57 4.25
N ALA A 19 26.93 -19.71 3.25
CA ALA A 19 26.41 -18.52 2.61
C ALA A 19 25.83 -17.73 3.78
N CYS A 20 26.63 -16.80 4.32
CA CYS A 20 26.12 -15.70 5.10
C CYS A 20 25.00 -15.17 4.20
N SER A 21 23.75 -15.46 4.54
CA SER A 21 22.62 -15.21 3.66
C SER A 21 22.55 -13.71 3.52
N SER A 22 23.29 -13.16 2.56
CA SER A 22 23.26 -11.74 2.27
C SER A 22 21.80 -11.47 1.98
N ALA A 23 21.20 -10.58 2.77
CA ALA A 23 19.80 -10.20 2.62
C ALA A 23 19.50 -10.04 1.13
N LYS A 24 18.38 -10.57 0.69
CA LYS A 24 17.96 -10.51 -0.71
C LYS A 24 17.05 -9.29 -0.90
N PRO A 25 16.94 -8.73 -2.12
CA PRO A 25 16.00 -7.63 -2.36
C PRO A 25 14.55 -8.03 -2.03
N GLU A 26 14.20 -9.30 -2.18
CA GLU A 26 12.90 -9.85 -1.78
C GLU A 26 12.61 -9.66 -0.29
N ASP A 27 13.60 -9.77 0.59
CA ASP A 27 13.42 -9.55 2.04
C ASP A 27 13.01 -8.10 2.34
N THR A 28 13.51 -7.15 1.53
CA THR A 28 13.15 -5.72 1.60
C THR A 28 11.71 -5.51 1.14
N ILE A 29 11.28 -6.20 0.08
CA ILE A 29 9.88 -6.18 -0.40
C ILE A 29 8.94 -6.79 0.66
N ASP A 30 9.32 -7.91 1.27
CA ASP A 30 8.54 -8.54 2.33
C ASP A 30 8.38 -7.59 3.53
N SER A 31 9.47 -6.90 3.91
CA SER A 31 9.46 -5.90 4.99
C SER A 31 8.55 -4.71 4.67
N PHE A 32 8.56 -4.23 3.42
CA PHE A 32 7.66 -3.18 2.95
C PHE A 32 6.19 -3.63 3.09
N PHE A 33 5.81 -4.78 2.54
CA PHE A 33 4.43 -5.24 2.60
C PHE A 33 3.98 -5.63 4.01
N ASN A 34 4.88 -6.13 4.87
CA ASN A 34 4.56 -6.38 6.27
C ASN A 34 4.21 -5.10 7.04
N SER A 35 4.82 -3.98 6.65
CA SER A 35 4.50 -2.65 7.19
C SER A 35 3.23 -2.09 6.55
N ALA A 36 3.09 -2.22 5.22
CA ALA A 36 1.91 -1.81 4.47
C ALA A 36 0.62 -2.43 5.01
N LYS A 37 0.62 -3.74 5.30
CA LYS A 37 -0.54 -4.44 5.89
C LYS A 37 -0.94 -3.94 7.27
N LYS A 38 -0.02 -3.28 7.97
CA LYS A 38 -0.27 -2.65 9.28
C LYS A 38 -0.57 -1.16 9.16
N PHE A 39 -0.61 -0.63 7.93
CA PHE A 39 -0.68 0.80 7.64
C PHE A 39 0.45 1.59 8.33
N ASP A 40 1.62 0.97 8.46
CA ASP A 40 2.80 1.51 9.14
C ASP A 40 3.72 2.23 8.13
N PHE A 41 3.50 3.54 7.98
CA PHE A 41 4.31 4.38 7.08
C PHE A 41 5.76 4.50 7.52
N GLU A 42 6.04 4.49 8.83
CA GLU A 42 7.41 4.53 9.32
C GLU A 42 8.15 3.24 8.94
N GLY A 43 7.51 2.09 9.11
CA GLY A 43 8.02 0.78 8.69
C GLY A 43 8.27 0.69 7.18
N MET A 44 7.33 1.20 6.37
CA MET A 44 7.51 1.30 4.92
C MET A 44 8.70 2.22 4.57
N ASN A 45 8.82 3.40 5.20
CA ASN A 45 9.87 4.38 4.90
C ASN A 45 11.27 3.86 5.26
N LYS A 46 11.41 3.05 6.31
CA LYS A 46 12.69 2.45 6.75
C LYS A 46 13.38 1.57 5.70
N VAL A 47 12.62 1.09 4.72
CA VAL A 47 13.14 0.27 3.61
C VAL A 47 13.21 1.04 2.29
N MET A 48 12.82 2.31 2.26
CA MET A 48 12.94 3.20 1.10
C MET A 48 14.29 3.92 1.10
N GLU A 49 14.83 4.19 -0.09
CA GLU A 49 16.05 4.98 -0.27
C GLU A 49 15.83 6.44 0.12
N ASN A 50 14.68 6.99 -0.26
CA ASN A 50 14.21 8.29 0.19
C ASN A 50 13.54 8.15 1.56
N ASN A 51 14.28 7.63 2.55
CA ASN A 51 13.89 7.64 3.97
C ASN A 51 13.95 9.07 4.53
N ASP A 52 13.34 10.02 3.82
CA ASP A 52 13.21 11.41 4.24
C ASP A 52 12.13 11.52 5.31
N GLU A 53 12.05 12.66 5.99
CA GLU A 53 11.10 12.84 7.09
C GLU A 53 9.71 13.28 6.62
N LYS A 54 9.42 13.36 5.32
CA LYS A 54 8.13 13.87 4.81
C LYS A 54 6.97 12.95 5.18
N TYR A 55 7.21 11.65 5.37
CA TYR A 55 6.19 10.75 5.92
C TYR A 55 5.69 11.20 7.30
N LYS A 56 6.46 11.98 8.07
CA LYS A 56 6.01 12.51 9.36
C LYS A 56 4.87 13.49 9.22
N ASP A 57 4.76 14.21 8.10
CA ASP A 57 3.62 15.10 7.85
C ASP A 57 2.36 14.28 7.56
N ILE A 58 2.49 13.21 6.78
CA ILE A 58 1.41 12.21 6.61
C ILE A 58 1.02 11.64 7.97
N LEU A 59 1.98 11.22 8.81
CA LEU A 59 1.68 10.69 10.15
C LEU A 59 0.95 11.69 11.05
N LYS A 60 1.25 13.00 10.96
CA LYS A 60 0.52 14.04 11.70
C LYS A 60 -0.92 14.17 11.21
N GLU A 61 -1.16 14.10 9.90
CA GLU A 61 -2.52 14.12 9.35
C GLU A 61 -3.32 12.87 9.76
N LEU A 62 -2.64 11.73 9.92
CA LEU A 62 -3.24 10.49 10.41
C LEU A 62 -3.47 10.48 11.92
N ASP A 63 -2.80 11.33 12.69
CA ASP A 63 -3.04 11.55 14.13
C ASP A 63 -4.21 12.52 14.34
N THR A 64 -5.39 12.08 13.90
CA THR A 64 -6.63 12.84 13.99
C THR A 64 -7.49 12.41 15.17
N LYS A 65 -8.14 13.38 15.83
CA LYS A 65 -9.18 13.14 16.84
C LYS A 65 -10.59 13.32 16.27
N ASP A 66 -10.69 13.73 15.01
CA ASP A 66 -11.96 13.89 14.34
C ASP A 66 -12.57 12.49 14.07
N PRO A 67 -13.79 12.20 14.55
CA PRO A 67 -14.39 10.88 14.43
C PRO A 67 -14.74 10.51 12.99
N ASN A 68 -14.97 11.47 12.10
CA ASN A 68 -15.25 11.23 10.69
C ASN A 68 -13.97 10.86 9.94
N ALA A 69 -12.89 11.61 10.16
CA ALA A 69 -11.56 11.29 9.63
C ALA A 69 -11.06 9.94 10.17
N GLN A 70 -11.25 9.68 11.46
CA GLN A 70 -10.88 8.39 12.07
C GLN A 70 -11.63 7.22 11.42
N TYR A 71 -12.91 7.40 11.10
CA TYR A 71 -13.70 6.36 10.42
C TYR A 71 -13.13 5.99 9.04
N VAL A 72 -12.77 6.99 8.25
CA VAL A 72 -12.15 6.79 6.92
C VAL A 72 -10.79 6.11 7.08
N LEU A 73 -10.00 6.54 8.06
CA LEU A 73 -8.70 5.95 8.36
C LEU A 73 -8.82 4.47 8.79
N ASP A 74 -9.76 4.14 9.66
CA ASP A 74 -9.98 2.78 10.11
C ASP A 74 -10.41 1.86 8.96
N TYR A 75 -11.22 2.37 8.04
CA TYR A 75 -11.55 1.66 6.80
C TYR A 75 -10.30 1.37 5.96
N LEU A 76 -9.42 2.35 5.75
CA LEU A 76 -8.17 2.16 4.99
C LEU A 76 -7.23 1.16 5.69
N LYS A 77 -7.09 1.24 7.01
CA LYS A 77 -6.31 0.28 7.81
C LYS A 77 -6.86 -1.14 7.69
N GLN A 78 -8.18 -1.28 7.78
CA GLN A 78 -8.86 -2.57 7.63
C GLN A 78 -8.60 -3.16 6.25
N ASN A 79 -8.70 -2.35 5.18
CA ASN A 79 -8.42 -2.81 3.83
C ASN A 79 -6.96 -3.18 3.63
N ALA A 80 -6.03 -2.38 4.16
CA ALA A 80 -4.60 -2.65 4.06
C ALA A 80 -4.23 -4.00 4.71
N SER A 81 -4.86 -4.36 5.83
CA SER A 81 -4.66 -5.67 6.48
C SER A 81 -5.03 -6.87 5.60
N LYS A 82 -5.87 -6.66 4.58
CA LYS A 82 -6.31 -7.69 3.62
C LYS A 82 -5.43 -7.75 2.36
N ILE A 83 -4.40 -6.92 2.25
CA ILE A 83 -3.44 -6.98 1.14
C ILE A 83 -2.75 -8.35 1.17
N THR A 84 -2.73 -9.00 0.02
CA THR A 84 -1.95 -10.19 -0.26
C THR A 84 -1.05 -9.90 -1.45
N TYR A 85 0.15 -10.48 -1.46
CA TYR A 85 1.11 -10.25 -2.52
C TYR A 85 1.87 -11.53 -2.82
N THR A 86 2.40 -11.62 -4.03
CA THR A 86 3.27 -12.72 -4.47
C THR A 86 4.35 -12.14 -5.36
N ILE A 87 5.61 -12.33 -4.97
CA ILE A 87 6.76 -12.00 -5.81
C ILE A 87 6.75 -12.96 -7.00
N LYS A 88 6.62 -12.43 -8.21
CA LYS A 88 6.52 -13.20 -9.46
C LYS A 88 7.86 -13.34 -10.15
N ASP A 89 8.71 -12.32 -10.04
CA ASP A 89 9.99 -12.23 -10.73
C ASP A 89 10.96 -11.35 -9.95
N SER A 90 12.25 -11.68 -10.04
CA SER A 90 13.34 -10.97 -9.38
C SER A 90 14.55 -10.97 -10.29
N GLU A 91 14.85 -9.82 -10.87
CA GLU A 91 16.02 -9.63 -11.73
C GLU A 91 17.10 -8.88 -10.96
N VAL A 92 18.17 -9.57 -10.55
CA VAL A 92 19.30 -8.97 -9.81
C VAL A 92 20.50 -8.77 -10.72
N LYS A 93 20.98 -7.53 -10.83
CA LYS A 93 22.13 -7.11 -11.65
C LYS A 93 23.12 -6.31 -10.79
N GLY A 94 24.06 -7.02 -10.18
CA GLY A 94 25.05 -6.43 -9.27
C GLY A 94 24.36 -5.83 -8.04
N ASP A 95 24.50 -4.52 -7.84
CA ASP A 95 23.91 -3.77 -6.73
C ASP A 95 22.52 -3.19 -7.04
N LYS A 96 21.87 -3.64 -8.13
CA LYS A 96 20.52 -3.26 -8.51
C LYS A 96 19.63 -4.48 -8.66
N ALA A 97 18.33 -4.33 -8.38
CA ALA A 97 17.35 -5.35 -8.65
C ALA A 97 15.99 -4.76 -9.03
N THR A 98 15.29 -5.43 -9.95
CA THR A 98 13.90 -5.14 -10.30
C THR A 98 13.03 -6.29 -9.83
N ILE A 99 12.06 -6.01 -8.95
CA ILE A 99 11.19 -7.02 -8.36
C ILE A 99 9.75 -6.79 -8.82
N LYS A 100 9.15 -7.80 -9.46
CA LYS A 100 7.75 -7.75 -9.89
C LYS A 100 6.89 -8.49 -8.91
N VAL A 101 5.83 -7.83 -8.44
CA VAL A 101 4.95 -8.35 -7.41
C VAL A 101 3.51 -8.27 -7.90
N GLU A 102 2.79 -9.37 -7.83
CA GLU A 102 1.34 -9.38 -8.01
C GLU A 102 0.68 -9.12 -6.66
N CYS A 103 -0.12 -8.07 -6.57
CA CYS A 103 -0.84 -7.68 -5.36
C CYS A 103 -2.33 -7.88 -5.56
N LYS A 104 -2.99 -8.54 -4.62
CA LYS A 104 -4.45 -8.62 -4.51
C LYS A 104 -4.92 -7.90 -3.26
N PHE A 105 -5.83 -6.96 -3.42
CA PHE A 105 -6.26 -6.04 -2.37
C PHE A 105 -7.73 -5.60 -2.59
N ILE A 106 -8.33 -4.94 -1.60
CA ILE A 106 -9.71 -4.45 -1.69
C ILE A 106 -9.81 -3.37 -2.76
N ASP A 107 -10.81 -3.50 -3.63
CA ASP A 107 -11.16 -2.46 -4.60
C ASP A 107 -12.27 -1.58 -4.03
N SER A 108 -11.94 -0.34 -3.65
CA SER A 108 -12.92 0.61 -3.08
C SER A 108 -13.67 1.40 -4.14
N THR A 109 -13.39 1.18 -5.43
CA THR A 109 -14.08 1.89 -6.52
C THR A 109 -15.60 1.76 -6.46
N PRO A 110 -16.20 0.56 -6.27
CA PRO A 110 -17.66 0.44 -6.18
C PRO A 110 -18.25 1.20 -4.99
N LEU A 111 -17.57 1.22 -3.85
CA LEU A 111 -18.01 1.98 -2.68
C LEU A 111 -17.95 3.48 -2.96
N LEU A 112 -16.86 3.97 -3.56
CA LEU A 112 -16.70 5.39 -3.91
C LEU A 112 -17.80 5.84 -4.89
N GLN A 113 -18.10 5.03 -5.90
CA GLN A 113 -19.17 5.32 -6.87
C GLN A 113 -20.54 5.47 -6.18
N GLU A 114 -20.88 4.56 -5.27
CA GLU A 114 -22.13 4.64 -4.49
C GLU A 114 -22.17 5.84 -3.55
N ILE A 115 -21.02 6.21 -2.95
CA ILE A 115 -20.91 7.41 -2.12
C ILE A 115 -21.18 8.65 -2.94
N VAL A 116 -20.52 8.78 -4.09
CA VAL A 116 -20.66 9.95 -4.99
C VAL A 116 -22.09 10.07 -5.51
N ALA A 117 -22.70 8.97 -5.97
CA ALA A 117 -24.06 8.98 -6.51
C ALA A 117 -25.11 9.42 -5.46
N GLU A 118 -25.00 8.89 -4.24
CA GLU A 118 -25.88 9.27 -3.13
C GLU A 118 -25.64 10.71 -2.69
N ALA A 119 -24.37 11.15 -2.62
CA ALA A 119 -24.01 12.50 -2.25
C ALA A 119 -24.57 13.52 -3.26
N PHE A 120 -24.46 13.23 -4.55
CA PHE A 120 -25.02 14.05 -5.61
C PHE A 120 -26.55 14.18 -5.48
N THR A 121 -27.24 13.07 -5.22
CA THR A 121 -28.70 13.07 -5.01
C THR A 121 -29.11 13.93 -3.81
N LYS A 122 -28.38 13.81 -2.68
CA LYS A 122 -28.64 14.62 -1.47
C LYS A 122 -28.36 16.10 -1.71
N MET A 123 -27.27 16.44 -2.40
CA MET A 123 -26.92 17.83 -2.72
C MET A 123 -27.97 18.50 -3.62
N ILE A 124 -28.50 17.80 -4.61
CA ILE A 124 -29.62 18.30 -5.43
C ILE A 124 -30.84 18.62 -4.56
N GLY A 125 -31.22 17.70 -3.65
CA GLY A 125 -32.33 17.91 -2.73
C GLY A 125 -32.12 19.11 -1.80
N MET A 126 -30.89 19.27 -1.27
CA MET A 126 -30.53 20.40 -0.41
C MET A 126 -30.61 21.74 -1.17
N SER A 127 -30.12 21.79 -2.41
CA SER A 127 -30.21 22.96 -3.28
C SER A 127 -31.67 23.40 -3.50
N PHE A 128 -32.58 22.46 -3.81
CA PHE A 128 -34.01 22.78 -3.93
C PHE A 128 -34.65 23.29 -2.64
N SER A 129 -34.13 22.88 -1.48
CA SER A 129 -34.62 23.31 -0.17
C SER A 129 -33.97 24.60 0.35
N GLY A 130 -33.03 25.20 -0.39
CA GLY A 130 -32.32 26.42 0.02
C GLY A 130 -31.42 26.24 1.25
N GLN A 131 -30.92 25.02 1.49
CA GLN A 131 -29.99 24.75 2.59
C GLN A 131 -28.55 25.06 2.19
N ASP A 132 -27.84 25.80 3.05
CA ASP A 132 -26.41 26.05 2.88
C ASP A 132 -25.57 24.81 3.22
N LEU A 133 -24.67 24.46 2.31
CA LEU A 133 -23.65 23.43 2.49
C LEU A 133 -22.38 24.06 3.05
N THR A 134 -22.02 23.67 4.28
CA THR A 134 -20.70 23.95 4.86
C THR A 134 -19.78 22.74 4.69
N ASP A 135 -18.47 22.95 4.79
CA ASP A 135 -17.49 21.86 4.68
C ASP A 135 -17.70 20.77 5.74
N GLU A 136 -18.04 21.17 6.97
CA GLU A 136 -18.33 20.25 8.08
C GLU A 136 -19.56 19.38 7.78
N LYS A 137 -20.68 19.99 7.38
CA LYS A 137 -21.91 19.25 7.01
C LYS A 137 -21.68 18.33 5.81
N THR A 138 -20.85 18.78 4.86
CA THR A 138 -20.50 17.98 3.69
C THR A 138 -19.69 16.75 4.10
N THR A 139 -18.71 16.92 4.99
CA THR A 139 -17.91 15.82 5.54
C THR A 139 -18.78 14.83 6.31
N GLU A 140 -19.65 15.31 7.19
CA GLU A 140 -20.60 14.47 7.93
C GLU A 140 -21.53 13.70 6.99
N MET A 141 -22.05 14.36 5.96
CA MET A 141 -22.90 13.74 4.94
C MET A 141 -22.14 12.61 4.22
N LEU A 142 -20.93 12.87 3.73
CA LEU A 142 -20.13 11.88 2.99
C LEU A 142 -19.79 10.67 3.87
N VAL A 143 -19.38 10.89 5.12
CA VAL A 143 -19.08 9.78 6.05
C VAL A 143 -20.34 9.02 6.46
N SER A 144 -21.48 9.69 6.61
CA SER A 144 -22.76 9.04 6.86
C SER A 144 -23.17 8.13 5.69
N ILE A 145 -23.04 8.62 4.46
CA ILE A 145 -23.26 7.82 3.25
C ILE A 145 -22.30 6.64 3.20
N MET A 146 -21.00 6.85 3.46
CA MET A 146 -20.01 5.78 3.50
C MET A 146 -20.39 4.69 4.51
N LYS A 147 -20.79 5.07 5.73
CA LYS A 147 -21.28 4.15 6.78
C LYS A 147 -22.50 3.34 6.34
N GLU A 148 -23.40 3.96 5.59
CA GLU A 148 -24.58 3.31 5.04
C GLU A 148 -24.22 2.33 3.92
N LYS A 149 -23.50 2.81 2.90
CA LYS A 149 -23.15 2.03 1.71
C LYS A 149 -22.19 0.90 2.02
N GLN A 150 -21.30 1.02 3.01
CA GLN A 150 -20.46 -0.10 3.46
C GLN A 150 -21.26 -1.30 3.97
N LYS A 151 -22.52 -1.12 4.40
CA LYS A 151 -23.38 -2.23 4.85
C LYS A 151 -24.01 -2.99 3.69
N SER A 152 -24.10 -2.37 2.50
CA SER A 152 -24.80 -2.93 1.34
C SER A 152 -23.88 -3.24 0.17
N VAL A 153 -22.81 -2.45 -0.02
CA VAL A 153 -21.79 -2.67 -1.05
C VAL A 153 -20.92 -3.83 -0.64
N LYS A 154 -20.98 -4.90 -1.43
CA LYS A 154 -20.14 -6.08 -1.22
C LYS A 154 -18.68 -5.73 -1.46
N GLU A 155 -17.81 -6.18 -0.56
CA GLU A 155 -16.37 -6.10 -0.75
C GLU A 155 -15.93 -6.82 -2.04
N THR A 156 -15.19 -6.11 -2.88
CA THR A 156 -14.57 -6.62 -4.10
C THR A 156 -13.05 -6.57 -3.96
N TYR A 157 -12.37 -7.38 -4.78
CA TYR A 157 -10.92 -7.43 -4.83
C TYR A 157 -10.46 -7.21 -6.27
N VAL A 158 -9.34 -6.53 -6.41
CA VAL A 158 -8.63 -6.38 -7.68
C VAL A 158 -7.20 -6.90 -7.53
N THR A 159 -6.62 -7.35 -8.64
CA THR A 159 -5.22 -7.76 -8.73
C THR A 159 -4.46 -6.77 -9.62
N LYS A 160 -3.36 -6.21 -9.13
CA LYS A 160 -2.44 -5.36 -9.91
C LYS A 160 -1.01 -5.88 -9.79
N ASN A 161 -0.26 -5.77 -10.87
CA ASN A 161 1.18 -5.97 -10.84
C ASN A 161 1.85 -4.65 -10.47
N VAL A 162 2.70 -4.68 -9.47
CA VAL A 162 3.54 -3.56 -9.05
C VAL A 162 5.01 -3.93 -9.26
N GLU A 163 5.83 -2.91 -9.48
CA GLU A 163 7.25 -3.08 -9.71
C GLU A 163 8.04 -2.24 -8.71
N PHE A 164 9.05 -2.86 -8.13
CA PHE A 164 9.97 -2.23 -7.19
C PHE A 164 11.37 -2.25 -7.78
N GLU A 165 11.99 -1.08 -7.83
CA GLU A 165 13.41 -0.97 -8.06
C GLU A 165 14.11 -0.96 -6.70
N CYS A 166 15.16 -1.76 -6.58
CA CYS A 166 15.97 -1.88 -5.38
C CYS A 166 17.44 -1.58 -5.69
N SER A 167 18.10 -0.92 -4.74
CA SER A 167 19.55 -0.69 -4.76
C SER A 167 20.19 -1.29 -3.52
N LYS A 168 21.43 -1.77 -3.65
CA LYS A 168 22.22 -2.27 -2.53
C LYS A 168 23.14 -1.16 -2.04
N LYS A 169 23.00 -0.75 -0.78
CA LYS A 169 23.85 0.24 -0.10
C LYS A 169 24.34 -0.33 1.22
N ASP A 170 25.65 -0.22 1.47
CA ASP A 170 26.28 -0.73 2.69
C ASP A 170 25.91 -2.19 3.01
N ASN A 171 25.90 -3.04 1.97
CA ASN A 171 25.49 -4.44 2.00
C ASN A 171 24.02 -4.71 2.37
N LYS A 172 23.15 -3.69 2.38
CA LYS A 172 21.70 -3.79 2.61
C LYS A 172 20.92 -3.40 1.36
N TRP A 173 19.87 -4.14 1.04
CA TRP A 173 18.93 -3.75 -0.02
C TRP A 173 17.91 -2.75 0.49
N ILE A 174 17.62 -1.74 -0.33
CA ILE A 174 16.61 -0.71 -0.11
C ILE A 174 15.81 -0.53 -1.39
N ILE A 175 14.55 -0.11 -1.28
CA ILE A 175 13.69 0.24 -2.40
C ILE A 175 14.07 1.63 -2.88
N SER A 176 14.64 1.73 -4.07
CA SER A 176 15.03 3.00 -4.69
C SER A 176 13.84 3.73 -5.31
N SER A 177 12.88 2.99 -5.86
CA SER A 177 11.63 3.55 -6.39
C SER A 177 10.53 2.52 -6.47
N VAL A 178 9.29 3.02 -6.52
CA VAL A 178 8.07 2.26 -6.76
C VAL A 178 7.34 2.87 -7.95
N ASN A 179 6.57 2.06 -8.66
CA ASN A 179 5.64 2.58 -9.67
C ASN A 179 4.32 3.08 -9.03
N ASP A 180 3.54 3.84 -9.80
CA ASP A 180 2.31 4.48 -9.32
C ASP A 180 1.27 3.48 -8.80
N ALA A 181 1.30 2.24 -9.30
CA ALA A 181 0.38 1.19 -8.90
C ALA A 181 0.51 0.80 -7.41
N VAL A 182 1.63 1.10 -6.74
CA VAL A 182 1.77 0.88 -5.29
C VAL A 182 0.78 1.74 -4.50
N ALA A 183 0.49 2.97 -4.94
CA ALA A 183 -0.47 3.84 -4.28
C ALA A 183 -1.89 3.24 -4.30
N ASP A 184 -2.28 2.60 -5.40
CA ASP A 184 -3.57 1.90 -5.48
C ASP A 184 -3.63 0.72 -4.53
N VAL A 185 -2.55 -0.06 -4.38
CA VAL A 185 -2.51 -1.19 -3.44
C VAL A 185 -2.70 -0.70 -2.01
N LEU A 186 -2.01 0.38 -1.62
CA LEU A 186 -2.08 0.96 -0.27
C LEU A 186 -3.42 1.63 0.03
N LEU A 187 -3.99 2.31 -0.96
CA LEU A 187 -5.20 3.13 -0.82
C LEU A 187 -6.43 2.47 -1.44
N SER A 188 -6.41 1.15 -1.59
CA SER A 188 -7.56 0.35 -2.03
C SER A 188 -8.18 0.84 -3.34
N ASN A 189 -7.34 1.19 -4.31
CA ASN A 189 -7.68 1.68 -5.65
C ASN A 189 -8.34 3.07 -5.70
N LEU A 190 -8.40 3.79 -4.59
CA LEU A 190 -9.05 5.11 -4.52
C LEU A 190 -8.35 6.18 -5.37
N VAL A 191 -7.04 6.07 -5.60
CA VAL A 191 -6.29 7.02 -6.43
C VAL A 191 -6.76 6.91 -7.88
N THR A 192 -6.74 5.71 -8.46
CA THR A 192 -7.28 5.47 -9.81
C THR A 192 -8.75 5.89 -9.89
N ALA A 193 -9.58 5.48 -8.94
CA ALA A 193 -11.02 5.79 -8.96
C ALA A 193 -11.30 7.31 -8.92
N GLY A 194 -10.54 8.05 -8.11
CA GLY A 194 -10.65 9.51 -8.04
C GLY A 194 -10.22 10.21 -9.33
N GLN A 195 -9.17 9.72 -9.99
CA GLN A 195 -8.73 10.22 -11.30
C GLN A 195 -9.77 9.96 -12.39
N GLU A 196 -10.34 8.75 -12.44
CA GLU A 196 -11.40 8.39 -13.39
C GLU A 196 -12.65 9.26 -13.19
N PHE A 197 -13.02 9.50 -11.92
CA PHE A 197 -14.11 10.41 -11.59
C PHE A 197 -13.83 11.84 -12.07
N SER A 198 -12.64 12.38 -11.76
CA SER A 198 -12.26 13.73 -12.19
C SER A 198 -12.26 13.87 -13.71
N ASN A 199 -11.72 12.89 -14.43
CA ASN A 199 -11.73 12.87 -15.89
C ASN A 199 -13.16 12.83 -16.45
N SER A 200 -14.05 12.06 -15.82
CA SER A 200 -15.47 12.00 -16.22
C SER A 200 -16.14 13.36 -16.07
N MET A 201 -15.90 14.07 -14.96
CA MET A 201 -16.43 15.43 -14.75
C MET A 201 -15.90 16.43 -15.78
N ASN A 202 -14.61 16.39 -16.11
CA ASN A 202 -14.00 17.28 -17.11
C ASN A 202 -14.54 17.07 -18.53
N THR A 203 -15.15 15.91 -18.82
CA THR A 203 -15.77 15.64 -20.13
C THR A 203 -17.21 16.11 -20.26
N LEU A 204 -17.81 16.56 -19.16
CA LEU A 204 -19.17 17.11 -19.11
C LEU A 204 -19.21 18.64 -19.22
N GLU A 205 -18.05 19.31 -19.12
CA GLU A 205 -17.86 20.74 -19.36
C GLU A 205 -17.64 21.04 -20.86
#